data_AF-A0A800ACX9-F1
#
_entry.id   AF-A0A800ACX9-F1
#
_cell.length_a   1.000
_cell.length_b   1.000
_cell.length_c   1.000
_cell.angle_alpha   90.00
_cell.angle_beta   90.00
_cell.angle_gamma   90.00
#
_symmetry.space_group_name_H-M   'P 1'
#
loop_
_entity.id
_entity.type
_entity.pdbx_description
1 polymer ?
#
loop_
_entity_poly.entity_id
_entity_poly.type
_entity_poly.pdbx_seq_one_letter_code
_entity_poly.pdbx_strand_id
1 'polypeptide(L)'
;MSTRLNYYEVLGVNKHATQEEIKRAYVRLARRYHPDRNPDDEEAERKFREASEAYEVLSDTEKRKLYDESGVKGVRDSGFFGFNSMEDIFNRFEDIFGKFGSFFGKGRDNVVMMRVDQDTIDKIDQLVDAGICKSRSESAAFLIDEGVKACSELFAKINDKLRQIQQLKSELKDIIADELTDDFAEDL
;
A
#
# COMPACT_ATOMS: atom_id res chain seq x y z
N MET A 1 8.67 38.70 19.36
CA MET A 1 7.92 37.94 18.34
C MET A 1 7.44 36.67 19.03
N SER A 2 6.15 36.57 19.33
CA SER A 2 5.60 35.55 20.24
C SER A 2 5.97 34.14 19.81
N THR A 3 6.87 33.51 20.56
CA THR A 3 7.30 32.11 20.49
C THR A 3 6.17 31.19 20.96
N ARG A 4 5.09 31.11 20.18
CA ARG A 4 4.14 30.01 20.24
C ARG A 4 4.10 29.40 18.86
N LEU A 5 4.53 28.14 18.76
CA LEU A 5 4.59 27.35 17.54
C LEU A 5 3.26 27.48 16.79
N ASN A 6 3.33 28.02 15.58
CA ASN A 6 2.18 28.12 14.70
C ASN A 6 1.91 26.74 14.11
N TYR A 7 0.69 26.20 14.21
CA TYR A 7 0.37 24.85 13.71
C TYR A 7 0.62 24.71 12.21
N TYR A 8 0.48 25.80 11.45
CA TYR A 8 0.83 25.82 10.03
C TYR A 8 2.35 25.65 9.82
N GLU A 9 3.17 26.25 10.68
CA GLU A 9 4.64 26.10 10.64
C GLU A 9 5.09 24.72 11.10
N VAL A 10 4.45 24.17 12.13
CA VAL A 10 4.71 22.80 12.61
C VAL A 10 4.47 21.78 11.49
N LEU A 11 3.39 21.94 10.72
CA LEU A 11 3.12 21.09 9.55
C LEU A 11 3.93 21.49 8.30
N GLY A 12 4.58 22.65 8.31
CA GLY A 12 5.30 23.18 7.15
C GLY A 12 4.39 23.51 5.96
N VAL A 13 3.18 24.01 6.24
CA VAL A 13 2.17 24.35 5.22
C VAL A 13 1.79 25.83 5.29
N ASN A 14 1.23 26.35 4.20
CA ASN A 14 0.72 27.72 4.16
C ASN A 14 -0.57 27.85 5.00
N LYS A 15 -0.84 29.04 5.56
CA LYS A 15 -2.12 29.35 6.22
C LYS A 15 -3.34 29.09 5.34
N HIS A 16 -3.20 29.25 4.02
CA HIS A 16 -4.25 28.97 3.03
C HIS A 16 -4.26 27.52 2.52
N ALA A 17 -3.49 26.62 3.13
CA ALA A 17 -3.43 25.22 2.71
C ALA A 17 -4.82 24.56 2.79
N THR A 18 -5.10 23.76 1.78
CA THR A 18 -6.29 22.92 1.69
C THR A 18 -6.23 21.80 2.73
N GLN A 19 -7.38 21.21 3.05
CA GLN A 19 -7.44 20.08 3.97
C GLN A 19 -6.61 18.88 3.50
N GLU A 20 -6.53 18.69 2.18
CA GLU A 20 -5.68 17.65 1.60
C GLU A 20 -4.19 17.92 1.83
N GLU A 21 -3.73 19.17 1.68
CA GLU A 21 -2.34 19.54 1.90
C GLU A 21 -1.92 19.40 3.36
N ILE A 22 -2.78 19.83 4.28
CA ILE A 22 -2.62 19.66 5.74
C ILE A 22 -2.48 18.18 6.08
N LYS A 23 -3.38 17.34 5.54
CA LYS A 23 -3.35 15.88 5.73
C LYS A 23 -2.09 15.25 5.16
N ARG A 24 -1.68 15.62 3.94
CA ARG A 24 -0.46 15.10 3.31
C ARG A 24 0.79 15.49 4.11
N ALA A 25 0.83 16.72 4.62
CA ALA A 25 1.94 17.20 5.43
C ALA A 25 2.06 16.43 6.76
N TYR A 26 0.93 16.24 7.45
CA TYR A 26 0.87 15.42 8.66
C TYR A 26 1.37 13.99 8.41
N VAL A 27 0.89 13.31 7.36
CA VAL A 27 1.33 11.94 7.05
C VAL A 27 2.84 11.84 6.80
N ARG A 28 3.44 12.84 6.14
CA ARG A 28 4.90 12.88 5.92
C ARG A 28 5.66 13.01 7.24
N LEU A 29 5.23 13.90 8.13
CA LEU A 29 5.89 14.13 9.42
C LEU A 29 5.68 12.95 10.37
N ALA A 30 4.47 12.40 10.41
CA ALA A 30 4.13 11.24 11.23
C ALA A 30 4.95 10.00 10.84
N ARG A 31 5.16 9.75 9.54
CA ARG A 31 6.06 8.68 9.07
C ARG A 31 7.52 8.95 9.41
N ARG A 32 7.94 10.22 9.39
CA ARG A 32 9.34 10.61 9.67
C ARG A 32 9.68 10.44 11.15
N TYR A 33 8.76 10.81 12.03
CA TYR A 33 8.94 10.79 13.48
C TYR A 33 8.24 9.61 14.16
N HIS A 34 7.95 8.54 13.42
CA HIS A 34 7.32 7.34 13.96
C HIS A 34 8.26 6.63 14.96
N PRO A 35 7.78 6.10 16.10
CA PRO A 35 8.60 5.48 17.14
C PRO A 35 9.27 4.20 16.66
N ASP A 36 8.61 3.43 15.77
CA ASP A 36 9.21 2.26 15.12
C ASP A 36 10.51 2.60 14.37
N ARG A 37 10.60 3.81 13.80
CA ARG A 37 11.79 4.28 13.06
C ARG A 37 12.75 5.10 13.93
N ASN A 38 12.27 5.64 15.04
CA ASN A 38 13.02 6.49 15.96
C ASN A 38 12.79 6.00 17.40
N PRO A 39 13.22 4.77 17.74
CA PRO A 39 13.09 4.27 19.09
C PRO A 39 13.94 5.14 20.04
N ASP A 40 13.39 5.45 21.21
CA ASP A 40 14.04 6.22 22.28
C ASP A 40 14.48 7.66 21.89
N ASP A 41 13.93 8.23 20.81
CA ASP A 41 14.18 9.62 20.40
C ASP A 41 13.10 10.57 20.95
N GLU A 42 13.40 11.20 22.08
CA GLU A 42 12.53 12.20 22.72
C GLU A 42 12.23 13.41 21.83
N GLU A 43 13.14 13.79 20.92
CA GLU A 43 12.90 14.88 19.98
C GLU A 43 11.91 14.49 18.89
N ALA A 44 12.04 13.27 18.34
CA ALA A 44 11.08 12.73 17.39
C ALA A 44 9.70 12.59 18.06
N GLU A 45 9.65 12.13 19.31
CA GLU A 45 8.42 12.05 20.08
C GLU A 45 7.74 13.41 20.23
N ARG A 46 8.51 14.45 20.63
CA ARG A 46 8.01 15.82 20.76
C ARG A 46 7.47 16.34 19.43
N LYS A 47 8.22 16.17 18.33
CA LYS A 47 7.82 16.63 16.99
C LYS A 47 6.60 15.88 16.47
N PHE A 48 6.48 14.59 16.77
CA PHE A 48 5.32 13.78 16.42
C PHE A 48 4.05 14.25 17.14
N ARG A 49 4.18 14.53 18.44
CA ARG A 49 3.10 15.07 19.27
C ARG A 49 2.63 16.44 18.77
N GLU A 50 3.57 17.35 18.51
CA GLU A 50 3.28 18.68 17.95
C GLU A 50 2.57 18.60 16.58
N ALA A 51 3.04 17.72 15.68
CA ALA A 51 2.43 17.52 14.37
C ALA A 51 1.02 16.94 14.47
N SER A 52 0.77 16.06 15.45
CA SER A 52 -0.54 15.45 15.68
C SER A 52 -1.55 16.43 16.25
N GLU A 53 -1.12 17.26 17.20
CA GLU A 53 -1.92 18.37 17.73
C GLU A 53 -2.26 19.38 16.64
N ALA A 54 -1.27 19.77 15.83
CA ALA A 54 -1.48 20.67 14.71
C ALA A 54 -2.49 20.09 13.69
N TYR A 55 -2.39 18.80 13.38
CA TYR A 55 -3.32 18.13 12.47
C TYR A 55 -4.73 18.06 13.06
N GLU A 56 -4.89 17.72 14.34
CA GLU A 56 -6.22 17.64 14.98
C GLU A 56 -6.95 18.98 14.88
N VAL A 57 -6.24 20.08 15.10
CA VAL A 57 -6.84 21.43 15.07
C VAL A 57 -7.09 21.91 13.63
N LEU A 58 -6.13 21.69 12.71
CA LEU A 58 -6.23 22.23 11.35
C LEU A 58 -7.08 21.37 10.41
N SER A 59 -7.23 20.06 10.69
CA SER A 59 -8.01 19.13 9.85
C SER A 59 -9.52 19.32 9.97
N ASP A 60 -9.98 19.81 11.12
CA ASP A 60 -11.38 20.12 11.36
C ASP A 60 -11.67 21.59 11.04
N THR A 61 -12.74 21.86 10.28
CA THR A 61 -13.04 23.20 9.81
C THR A 61 -13.48 24.13 10.95
N GLU A 62 -14.20 23.62 11.94
CA GLU A 62 -14.62 24.39 13.12
C GLU A 62 -13.44 24.66 14.05
N LYS A 63 -12.60 23.65 14.31
CA LYS A 63 -11.39 23.82 15.13
C LYS A 63 -10.38 24.76 14.47
N ARG A 64 -10.20 24.67 13.14
CA ARG A 64 -9.31 25.56 12.39
C ARG A 64 -9.78 27.00 12.44
N LYS A 65 -11.09 27.23 12.26
CA LYS A 65 -11.66 28.56 12.37
C LYS A 65 -11.46 29.14 13.77
N LEU A 66 -11.73 28.37 14.80
CA LEU A 66 -11.51 28.77 16.19
C LEU A 66 -10.03 29.05 16.49
N TYR A 67 -9.12 28.24 15.94
CA TYR A 67 -7.68 28.48 16.01
C TYR A 67 -7.27 29.78 15.31
N ASP A 68 -7.80 30.03 14.12
CA ASP A 68 -7.51 31.25 13.36
C ASP A 68 -8.05 32.52 14.06
N GLU A 69 -9.14 32.41 14.83
CA GLU A 69 -9.76 33.52 15.56
C GLU A 69 -9.17 33.75 16.96
N SER A 70 -8.90 32.68 17.71
CA SER A 70 -8.57 32.73 19.15
C SER A 70 -7.25 32.04 19.52
N GLY A 71 -6.54 31.50 18.52
CA GLY A 71 -5.29 30.76 18.69
C GLY A 71 -5.44 29.46 19.48
N VAL A 72 -4.29 28.87 19.86
CA VAL A 72 -4.21 27.63 20.65
C VAL A 72 -5.07 27.69 21.93
N LYS A 73 -5.11 28.87 22.57
CA LYS A 73 -5.84 29.04 23.84
C LYS A 73 -7.35 28.89 23.65
N GLY A 74 -7.92 29.46 22.59
CA GLY A 74 -9.35 29.32 22.29
C GLY A 74 -9.76 27.87 22.02
N VAL A 75 -8.90 27.10 21.36
CA VAL A 75 -9.13 25.68 21.09
C VAL A 75 -9.05 24.83 22.37
N ARG A 76 -8.11 25.12 23.28
CA ARG A 76 -8.03 24.47 24.60
C ARG A 76 -9.26 24.75 25.46
N ASP A 77 -9.68 26.01 25.52
CA ASP A 77 -10.79 26.43 26.37
C ASP A 77 -12.15 25.88 25.88
N SER A 78 -12.23 25.48 24.60
CA SER A 78 -13.44 24.90 23.98
C SER A 78 -13.57 23.39 24.17
N GLY A 79 -12.65 22.74 24.91
CA GLY A 79 -12.70 21.30 25.16
C GLY A 79 -12.34 20.42 23.95
N PHE A 80 -11.82 21.02 22.87
CA PHE A 80 -11.44 20.33 21.64
C PHE A 80 -10.06 19.67 21.66
N PHE A 81 -9.35 19.73 22.80
CA PHE A 81 -8.05 19.09 23.01
C PHE A 81 -8.22 17.62 23.38
N GLY A 82 -7.73 16.70 22.54
CA GLY A 82 -8.13 15.31 22.60
C GLY A 82 -7.03 14.30 22.30
N PHE A 83 -5.96 14.29 23.10
CA PHE A 83 -5.09 13.13 23.27
C PHE A 83 -4.60 13.03 24.72
N ASN A 84 -4.89 11.91 25.39
CA ASN A 84 -4.48 11.71 26.79
C ASN A 84 -3.14 10.97 26.90
N SER A 85 -2.72 10.27 25.85
CA SER A 85 -1.50 9.47 25.78
C SER A 85 -0.92 9.46 24.37
N MET A 86 0.36 9.08 24.25
CA MET A 86 0.99 8.86 22.94
C MET A 86 0.36 7.65 22.23
N GLU A 87 -0.04 6.62 22.96
CA GLU A 87 -0.76 5.47 22.43
C GLU A 87 -2.07 5.89 21.73
N ASP A 88 -2.81 6.85 22.28
CA ASP A 88 -4.02 7.38 21.63
C ASP A 88 -3.69 8.09 20.32
N ILE A 89 -2.59 8.85 20.29
CA ILE A 89 -2.11 9.54 19.09
C ILE A 89 -1.74 8.52 18.02
N PHE A 90 -1.02 7.45 18.39
CA PHE A 90 -0.65 6.39 17.47
C PHE A 90 -1.84 5.61 16.95
N ASN A 91 -2.77 5.20 17.82
CA ASN A 91 -3.97 4.48 17.39
C ASN A 91 -4.81 5.32 16.42
N ARG A 92 -4.95 6.63 16.68
CA ARG A 92 -5.62 7.53 15.73
C ARG A 92 -4.83 7.72 14.44
N PHE A 93 -3.51 7.78 14.50
CA PHE A 93 -2.68 7.80 13.30
C PHE A 93 -2.84 6.51 12.49
N GLU A 94 -2.79 5.34 13.11
CA GLU A 94 -3.02 4.04 12.47
C GLU A 94 -4.42 3.94 11.88
N ASP A 95 -5.44 4.47 12.55
CA ASP A 95 -6.79 4.59 11.99
C ASP A 95 -6.83 5.53 10.77
N ILE A 96 -6.17 6.69 10.87
CA ILE A 96 -6.06 7.65 9.76
C ILE A 96 -5.25 7.05 8.61
N PHE A 97 -4.25 6.22 8.90
CA PHE A 97 -3.35 5.54 7.96
C PHE A 97 -4.02 4.32 7.32
N GLY A 98 -4.76 3.53 8.09
CA GLY A 98 -5.62 2.46 7.62
C GLY A 98 -6.75 3.03 6.77
N LYS A 99 -7.32 4.17 7.17
CA LYS A 99 -8.19 4.97 6.31
C LYS A 99 -7.43 5.61 5.14
N PHE A 100 -6.14 5.94 5.26
CA PHE A 100 -5.30 6.46 4.16
C PHE A 100 -5.09 5.41 3.08
N GLY A 101 -4.93 4.14 3.48
CA GLY A 101 -5.00 2.97 2.60
C GLY A 101 -6.34 2.90 1.84
N SER A 102 -7.43 3.37 2.45
CA SER A 102 -8.74 3.52 1.80
C SER A 102 -8.95 4.85 1.03
N PHE A 103 -8.11 5.88 1.23
CA PHE A 103 -8.28 7.21 0.61
C PHE A 103 -7.40 7.42 -0.63
N PHE A 104 -6.34 6.63 -0.82
CA PHE A 104 -5.69 6.50 -2.13
C PHE A 104 -6.52 5.65 -3.11
N GLY A 105 -7.64 5.07 -2.66
CA GLY A 105 -8.48 4.16 -3.45
C GLY A 105 -9.96 4.51 -3.36
N LYS A 106 -10.39 5.64 -3.92
CA LYS A 106 -11.79 5.82 -4.32
C LYS A 106 -11.94 5.50 -5.80
N GLY A 107 -11.80 4.22 -6.08
CA GLY A 107 -11.90 3.59 -7.39
C GLY A 107 -11.40 2.18 -7.18
N ARG A 108 -12.27 1.19 -7.42
CA ARG A 108 -12.00 -0.25 -7.29
C ARG A 108 -10.55 -0.56 -7.69
N ASP A 109 -9.83 -1.29 -6.84
CA ASP A 109 -8.92 -2.39 -7.21
C ASP A 109 -8.24 -2.94 -5.95
N ASN A 110 -8.09 -4.26 -5.88
CA ASN A 110 -7.39 -4.94 -4.79
C ASN A 110 -5.91 -4.53 -4.82
N VAL A 111 -5.52 -3.51 -4.05
CA VAL A 111 -4.13 -3.05 -4.00
C VAL A 111 -3.29 -4.08 -3.24
N VAL A 112 -2.42 -4.78 -3.97
CA VAL A 112 -1.40 -5.67 -3.39
C VAL A 112 -0.08 -4.91 -3.30
N MET A 113 0.38 -4.63 -2.08
CA MET A 113 1.74 -4.10 -1.86
C MET A 113 2.75 -5.23 -1.95
N MET A 114 3.55 -5.24 -3.01
CA MET A 114 4.68 -6.17 -3.17
C MET A 114 5.99 -5.50 -2.75
N ARG A 115 6.83 -6.24 -2.02
CA ARG A 115 8.24 -5.87 -1.86
C ARG A 115 8.96 -6.26 -3.14
N VAL A 116 9.66 -5.28 -3.71
CA VAL A 116 10.40 -5.42 -4.95
C VAL A 116 11.88 -5.21 -4.63
N ASP A 117 12.74 -6.07 -5.17
CA ASP A 117 14.19 -5.93 -5.02
C ASP A 117 14.75 -4.79 -5.87
N GLN A 118 16.00 -4.41 -5.61
CA GLN A 118 16.63 -3.30 -6.31
C GLN A 118 16.78 -3.57 -7.81
N ASP A 119 17.15 -4.80 -8.19
CA ASP A 119 17.31 -5.19 -9.60
C ASP A 119 16.02 -5.02 -10.42
N THR A 120 14.87 -5.33 -9.83
CA THR A 120 13.56 -5.15 -10.47
C THR A 120 13.18 -3.68 -10.56
N ILE A 121 13.55 -2.86 -9.56
CA ILE A 121 13.39 -1.41 -9.64
C ILE A 121 14.22 -0.84 -10.79
N ASP A 122 15.46 -1.30 -10.94
CA ASP A 122 16.34 -0.82 -12.01
C ASP A 122 15.79 -1.18 -13.40
N LYS A 123 15.19 -2.37 -13.56
CA LYS A 123 14.49 -2.75 -14.80
C LYS A 123 13.26 -1.88 -15.06
N ILE A 124 12.49 -1.56 -14.03
CA ILE A 124 11.35 -0.65 -14.14
C ILE A 124 11.82 0.73 -14.63
N ASP A 125 12.93 1.24 -14.07
CA ASP A 125 13.51 2.52 -14.48
C ASP A 125 13.97 2.51 -15.94
N GLN A 126 14.65 1.44 -16.37
CA GLN A 126 15.06 1.29 -17.78
C GLN A 126 13.87 1.37 -18.75
N LEU A 127 12.71 0.82 -18.40
CA LEU A 127 11.50 0.89 -19.23
C LEU A 127 10.94 2.31 -19.33
N VAL A 128 11.01 3.06 -18.24
CA VAL A 128 10.59 4.46 -18.21
C VAL A 128 11.57 5.32 -19.02
N ASP A 129 12.87 5.13 -18.80
CA ASP A 129 13.93 5.88 -19.49
C ASP A 129 13.94 5.61 -21.00
N ALA A 130 13.63 4.38 -21.41
CA ALA A 130 13.45 4.00 -22.81
C ALA A 130 12.15 4.56 -23.44
N GLY A 131 11.28 5.19 -22.65
CA GLY A 131 10.01 5.76 -23.11
C GLY A 131 8.93 4.72 -23.42
N ILE A 132 9.12 3.47 -23.02
CA ILE A 132 8.14 2.39 -23.23
C ILE A 132 6.92 2.60 -22.31
N CYS A 133 7.17 3.09 -21.11
CA CYS A 133 6.13 3.38 -20.11
C CYS A 133 6.29 4.81 -19.56
N LYS A 134 5.19 5.47 -19.21
CA LYS A 134 5.20 6.89 -18.76
C LYS A 134 5.53 7.02 -17.27
N SER A 135 5.47 5.92 -16.53
CA SER A 135 5.71 5.90 -15.08
C SER A 135 6.18 4.54 -14.60
N ARG A 136 6.80 4.51 -13.42
CA ARG A 136 7.17 3.27 -12.74
C ARG A 136 5.96 2.38 -12.46
N SER A 137 4.82 2.97 -12.10
CA SER A 137 3.57 2.25 -11.86
C SER A 137 3.03 1.58 -13.13
N GLU A 138 3.09 2.27 -14.27
CA GLU A 138 2.68 1.71 -15.56
C GLU A 138 3.62 0.59 -16.01
N SER A 139 4.92 0.77 -15.80
CA SER A 139 5.94 -0.26 -16.09
C SER A 139 5.73 -1.52 -15.25
N ALA A 140 5.47 -1.35 -13.94
CA ALA A 140 5.21 -2.46 -13.04
C ALA A 140 3.93 -3.21 -13.43
N ALA A 141 2.85 -2.49 -13.75
CA ALA A 141 1.60 -3.10 -14.21
C ALA A 141 1.80 -3.88 -15.52
N PHE A 142 2.53 -3.30 -16.48
CA PHE A 142 2.88 -3.96 -17.74
C PHE A 142 3.65 -5.26 -17.53
N LEU A 143 4.69 -5.24 -16.70
CA LEU A 143 5.50 -6.42 -16.40
C LEU A 143 4.69 -7.53 -15.71
N ILE A 144 3.78 -7.17 -14.81
CA ILE A 144 2.88 -8.12 -14.15
C ILE A 144 1.94 -8.76 -15.16
N ASP A 145 1.28 -7.96 -16.00
CA ASP A 145 0.34 -8.45 -17.01
C ASP A 145 1.03 -9.41 -18.00
N GLU A 146 2.19 -9.02 -18.52
CA GLU A 146 2.98 -9.87 -19.42
C GLU A 146 3.48 -11.14 -18.72
N GLY A 147 3.90 -11.04 -17.45
CA GLY A 147 4.28 -12.20 -16.64
C GLY A 147 3.12 -13.18 -16.44
N VAL A 148 1.92 -12.67 -16.16
CA VAL A 148 0.71 -13.50 -16.00
C VAL A 148 0.34 -14.19 -17.31
N LYS A 149 0.40 -13.49 -18.45
CA LYS A 149 0.17 -14.09 -19.78
C LYS A 149 1.16 -15.21 -20.07
N ALA A 150 2.45 -14.95 -19.89
CA ALA A 150 3.49 -15.95 -20.13
C ALA A 150 3.30 -17.21 -19.27
N CYS A 151 2.98 -17.02 -17.98
CA CYS A 151 2.67 -18.13 -17.07
C CYS A 151 1.43 -18.90 -17.54
N SER A 152 0.35 -18.20 -17.93
CA SER A 152 -0.89 -18.82 -18.42
C SER A 152 -0.66 -19.69 -19.65
N GLU A 153 0.11 -19.19 -20.62
CA GLU A 153 0.47 -19.95 -21.81
C GLU A 153 1.31 -21.20 -21.49
N LEU A 154 2.24 -21.08 -20.55
CA LEU A 154 3.02 -22.24 -20.09
C LEU A 154 2.13 -23.27 -19.40
N PHE A 155 1.21 -22.84 -18.55
CA PHE A 155 0.24 -23.72 -17.90
C PHE A 155 -0.66 -24.44 -18.91
N ALA A 156 -1.11 -23.75 -19.96
CA ALA A 156 -1.89 -24.36 -21.04
C ALA A 156 -1.09 -25.48 -21.73
N LYS A 157 0.16 -25.20 -22.11
CA LYS A 157 1.07 -26.20 -22.73
C LYS A 157 1.32 -27.41 -21.83
N ILE A 158 1.50 -27.19 -20.53
CA ILE A 158 1.69 -28.26 -19.54
C ILE A 158 0.43 -29.13 -19.47
N ASN A 159 -0.75 -28.50 -19.37
CA ASN A 159 -2.02 -29.23 -19.30
C ASN A 159 -2.29 -30.06 -20.56
N ASP A 160 -1.98 -29.54 -21.74
CA ASP A 160 -2.12 -30.30 -22.98
C ASP A 160 -1.21 -31.52 -23.02
N LYS A 161 0.06 -31.37 -22.58
CA LYS A 161 0.98 -32.51 -22.47
C LYS A 161 0.51 -33.54 -21.44
N LEU A 162 -0.03 -33.10 -20.30
CA LEU A 162 -0.58 -34.01 -19.30
C LEU A 162 -1.76 -34.83 -19.87
N ARG A 163 -2.63 -34.20 -20.66
CA ARG A 163 -3.72 -34.90 -21.36
C ARG A 163 -3.19 -35.93 -22.35
N GLN A 164 -2.17 -35.58 -23.14
CA GLN A 164 -1.51 -36.51 -24.06
C GLN A 164 -0.92 -37.71 -23.31
N ILE A 165 -0.24 -37.48 -22.19
CA ILE A 165 0.31 -38.56 -21.35
C ILE A 165 -0.80 -39.46 -20.80
N GLN A 166 -1.91 -38.88 -20.35
CA GLN A 166 -3.05 -39.65 -19.86
C GLN A 166 -3.72 -40.47 -20.95
N GLN A 167 -3.86 -39.93 -22.16
CA GLN A 167 -4.40 -40.62 -23.31
C GLN A 167 -3.49 -41.79 -23.71
N LEU A 168 -2.20 -41.56 -23.89
CA LEU A 168 -1.22 -42.61 -24.18
C LEU A 168 -1.23 -43.72 -23.12
N LYS A 169 -1.37 -43.35 -21.83
CA LYS A 169 -1.50 -44.32 -20.74
C LYS A 169 -2.76 -45.17 -20.85
N SER A 170 -3.88 -44.59 -21.31
CA SER A 170 -5.11 -45.35 -21.56
C SER A 170 -4.93 -46.30 -22.73
N GLU A 171 -4.42 -45.81 -23.87
CA GLU A 171 -4.17 -46.62 -25.06
C GLU A 171 -3.24 -47.79 -24.76
N LEU A 172 -2.17 -47.56 -23.98
CA LEU A 172 -1.26 -48.63 -23.57
C LEU A 172 -1.94 -49.67 -22.69
N LYS A 173 -2.85 -49.24 -21.81
CA LYS A 173 -3.62 -50.12 -20.93
C LYS A 173 -4.60 -50.97 -21.73
N ASP A 174 -5.23 -50.39 -22.74
CA ASP A 174 -6.18 -51.08 -23.62
C ASP A 174 -5.44 -52.11 -24.49
N ILE A 175 -4.27 -51.76 -25.07
CA ILE A 175 -3.42 -52.71 -25.82
C ILE A 175 -3.00 -53.91 -24.96
N ILE A 176 -2.52 -53.65 -23.73
CA ILE A 176 -2.13 -54.72 -22.80
C ILE A 176 -3.33 -55.61 -22.45
N ALA A 177 -4.53 -55.03 -22.30
CA ALA A 177 -5.74 -55.78 -22.02
C ALA A 177 -6.15 -56.68 -23.19
N ASP A 178 -6.04 -56.18 -24.43
CA ASP A 178 -6.34 -56.95 -25.65
C ASP A 178 -5.35 -58.11 -25.86
N GLU A 179 -4.05 -57.87 -25.67
CA GLU A 179 -2.99 -58.89 -25.80
C GLU A 179 -3.12 -59.99 -24.73
N LEU A 180 -3.52 -59.62 -23.51
CA LEU A 180 -3.84 -60.59 -22.44
C LEU A 180 -5.12 -61.39 -22.74
N THR A 181 -6.04 -60.91 -23.58
CA THR A 181 -7.26 -61.67 -23.94
C THR A 181 -7.05 -62.63 -25.12
N ASP A 182 -6.14 -62.32 -26.05
CA ASP A 182 -5.81 -63.21 -27.17
C ASP A 182 -5.04 -64.46 -26.70
N ASP A 183 -4.14 -64.34 -25.72
CA ASP A 183 -3.41 -65.49 -25.14
C ASP A 183 -4.32 -66.53 -24.44
N PHE A 184 -5.55 -66.16 -24.05
CA PHE A 184 -6.55 -67.11 -23.50
C PHE A 184 -7.54 -67.62 -24.56
N ALA A 185 -7.52 -67.10 -25.79
CA ALA A 185 -8.41 -67.50 -26.87
C ALA A 185 -7.83 -68.62 -27.75
N GLU A 186 -6.51 -68.85 -27.74
CA GLU A 186 -5.86 -69.94 -28.50
C GLU A 186 -5.86 -71.31 -27.80
N ASP A 187 -6.27 -71.41 -26.53
CA ASP A 187 -6.21 -72.65 -25.72
C ASP A 187 -7.58 -73.35 -25.49
N LEU A 188 -8.61 -73.07 -26.31
CA LEU A 188 -9.95 -73.70 -26.26
C LEU A 188 -10.35 -74.44 -27.53
#